data_AF-A0A920TS75-F1
#
_entry.id   AF-A0A920TS75-F1
#
_cell.length_a   1.000
_cell.length_b   1.000
_cell.length_c   1.000
_cell.angle_alpha   90.00
_cell.angle_beta   90.00
_cell.angle_gamma   90.00
#
_symmetry.space_group_name_H-M   'P 1'
#
loop_
_entity.id
_entity.type
_entity.pdbx_description
1 polymer ?
#
loop_
_entity_poly.entity_id
_entity_poly.type
_entity_poly.pdbx_seq_one_letter_code
_entity_poly.pdbx_strand_id
1 'polypeptide(L)'
;MQELQAEPLAWEEEIDDASLFDAVSGVGFDSHPVARAVQPIPGRLTGSGSGLRLNPVQNNSFRALNRAWDMGATVRHGDGEYIVTGLGGTAVDGLIQDYALQATRGPTEGVDLSRPDLGIYRPWNPSMDEGWTRWLLEEHGFSFSNLRTADVHAGDLRDRYDVIVLPSERPGSLMNGFEAGSVPPRYEGGLGQEGIRELDQFVRAGGTLVCMSASSDLCIDELHLPVSNATRGLARSEFFSSGSIFQVRVDTEHPVMAGMPQLGKIFFDRSPVFSMEEGFEGSVIAAYAKEGSPLLSGYLLGEEHLQGQAAAVDVHHGDGHVILLGFRPQWRGQPRGTFRVLFNAALFHGSVARNATGTEGFWER
;
A
#
# COMPACT_ATOMS: atom_id res chain seq x y z
N MET A 1 -38.85 -0.31 15.21
CA MET A 1 -37.69 0.60 15.04
C MET A 1 -38.24 1.94 14.63
N GLN A 2 -38.01 2.98 15.40
CA GLN A 2 -38.46 4.34 15.05
C GLN A 2 -37.54 4.84 13.93
N GLU A 3 -38.12 5.30 12.83
CA GLU A 3 -37.38 5.89 11.71
C GLU A 3 -36.74 7.19 12.23
N LEU A 4 -35.41 7.22 12.32
CA LEU A 4 -34.70 8.44 12.66
C LEU A 4 -34.77 9.36 11.44
N GLN A 5 -35.52 10.44 11.57
CA GLN A 5 -35.53 11.54 10.60
C GLN A 5 -34.75 12.70 11.21
N ALA A 6 -33.70 13.11 10.51
CA ALA A 6 -32.98 14.34 10.76
C ALA A 6 -32.85 15.07 9.43
N GLU A 7 -33.00 16.39 9.44
CA GLU A 7 -32.62 17.22 8.29
C GLU A 7 -31.10 17.06 8.11
N PRO A 8 -30.62 16.57 6.95
CA PRO A 8 -29.20 16.52 6.69
C PRO A 8 -28.64 17.93 6.80
N LEU A 9 -27.71 18.15 7.72
CA LEU A 9 -26.93 19.38 7.72
C LEU A 9 -26.18 19.41 6.39
N ALA A 10 -26.55 20.35 5.52
CA ALA A 10 -25.82 20.59 4.30
C ALA A 10 -24.38 20.91 4.68
N TRP A 11 -23.44 20.13 4.15
CA TRP A 11 -22.03 20.49 4.26
C TRP A 11 -21.81 21.68 3.31
N GLU A 12 -21.78 22.89 3.87
CA GLU A 12 -21.75 24.15 3.10
C GLU A 12 -20.34 24.63 2.70
N GLU A 13 -19.28 23.95 3.12
CA GLU A 13 -17.91 24.30 2.68
C GLU A 13 -17.54 23.59 1.37
N GLU A 14 -16.89 24.32 0.45
CA GLU A 14 -16.10 23.72 -0.63
C GLU A 14 -15.06 22.79 0.00
N ILE A 15 -15.38 21.50 0.05
CA ILE A 15 -14.42 20.47 0.43
C ILE A 15 -13.48 20.28 -0.76
N ASP A 16 -12.23 20.74 -0.62
CA ASP A 16 -11.13 20.39 -1.53
C ASP A 16 -10.57 18.97 -1.24
N ASP A 17 -11.26 18.19 -0.40
CA ASP A 17 -11.00 16.76 -0.19
C ASP A 17 -11.53 15.95 -1.37
N ALA A 18 -10.63 15.53 -2.25
CA ALA A 18 -10.94 14.60 -3.33
C ALA A 18 -11.38 13.20 -2.85
N SER A 19 -11.35 12.90 -1.55
CA SER A 19 -11.78 11.66 -0.90
C SER A 19 -13.06 11.86 -0.06
N LEU A 20 -14.16 12.24 -0.70
CA LEU A 20 -15.43 12.55 -0.02
C LEU A 20 -16.02 11.37 0.78
N PHE A 21 -15.76 10.13 0.37
CA PHE A 21 -16.20 8.94 1.11
C PHE A 21 -15.29 7.73 0.87
N ASP A 22 -14.49 7.41 1.87
CA ASP A 22 -13.49 6.33 1.85
C ASP A 22 -13.85 5.13 2.74
N ALA A 23 -15.09 5.05 3.20
CA ALA A 23 -15.59 3.90 3.94
C ALA A 23 -16.14 2.83 3.00
N VAL A 24 -16.05 1.58 3.43
CA VAL A 24 -16.76 0.48 2.79
C VAL A 24 -18.25 0.56 3.17
N SER A 25 -19.10 0.80 2.17
CA SER A 25 -20.55 0.77 2.34
C SER A 25 -21.00 -0.58 2.92
N GLY A 26 -21.82 -0.55 3.98
CA GLY A 26 -22.35 -1.74 4.65
C GLY A 26 -21.44 -2.38 5.70
N VAL A 27 -20.19 -1.94 5.86
CA VAL A 27 -19.29 -2.42 6.91
C VAL A 27 -18.87 -1.23 7.77
N GLY A 28 -19.76 -0.84 8.67
CA GLY A 28 -19.54 0.28 9.58
C GLY A 28 -20.83 0.93 10.00
N PHE A 29 -21.02 1.06 11.31
CA PHE A 29 -22.03 1.93 11.93
C PHE A 29 -23.51 1.59 11.70
N ASP A 30 -23.83 0.50 11.02
CA ASP A 30 -25.19 0.01 10.79
C ASP A 30 -25.85 -0.62 12.03
N SER A 31 -25.04 -1.05 13.00
CA SER A 31 -25.52 -1.54 14.30
C SER A 31 -26.09 -0.44 15.20
N HIS A 32 -25.77 0.83 14.92
CA HIS A 32 -26.28 1.97 15.68
C HIS A 32 -27.11 2.90 14.78
N PRO A 33 -28.39 3.17 15.09
CA PRO A 33 -29.30 3.92 14.21
C PRO A 33 -28.79 5.30 13.76
N VAL A 34 -28.09 6.04 14.64
CA VAL A 34 -27.50 7.35 14.29
C VAL A 34 -26.36 7.20 13.29
N ALA A 35 -25.57 6.15 13.44
CA ALA A 35 -24.36 6.01 12.66
C ALA A 35 -24.69 5.40 11.27
N ARG A 36 -25.77 4.61 11.18
CA ARG A 36 -26.44 4.22 9.91
C ARG A 36 -26.98 5.42 9.11
N ALA A 37 -27.28 6.52 9.78
CA ALA A 37 -27.78 7.73 9.11
C ALA A 37 -26.67 8.54 8.42
N VAL A 38 -25.39 8.22 8.66
CA VAL A 38 -24.27 8.81 7.94
C VAL A 38 -24.20 8.19 6.54
N GLN A 39 -24.68 8.92 5.55
CA GLN A 39 -24.67 8.48 4.15
C GLN A 39 -23.54 9.16 3.37
N PRO A 40 -22.95 8.45 2.39
CA PRO A 40 -22.00 9.08 1.47
C PRO A 40 -22.68 10.18 0.66
N ILE A 41 -21.89 11.17 0.24
CA ILE A 41 -22.30 12.06 -0.85
C ILE A 41 -22.51 11.18 -2.10
N PRO A 42 -23.64 11.32 -2.83
CA PRO A 42 -23.88 10.51 -4.01
C PRO A 42 -22.73 10.59 -5.02
N GLY A 43 -22.40 9.45 -5.62
CA GLY A 43 -21.40 9.37 -6.66
C GLY A 43 -21.78 10.24 -7.86
N ARG A 44 -20.78 10.86 -8.49
CA ARG A 44 -20.95 11.76 -9.63
C ARG A 44 -20.01 11.36 -10.75
N LEU A 45 -20.56 11.31 -11.96
CA LEU A 45 -19.81 11.16 -13.19
C LEU A 45 -19.86 12.48 -13.97
N THR A 46 -18.70 13.04 -14.31
CA THR A 46 -18.59 14.25 -15.13
C THR A 46 -17.72 14.02 -16.37
N GLY A 47 -17.50 15.04 -17.19
CA GLY A 47 -16.63 14.96 -18.37
C GLY A 47 -17.26 14.23 -19.57
N SER A 48 -16.43 13.92 -20.56
CA SER A 48 -16.83 13.21 -21.78
C SER A 48 -15.67 12.38 -22.32
N GLY A 49 -15.96 11.25 -22.97
CA GLY A 49 -14.94 10.32 -23.44
C GLY A 49 -15.33 8.87 -23.19
N SER A 50 -14.53 7.93 -23.71
CA SER A 50 -14.77 6.49 -23.60
C SER A 50 -14.18 5.87 -22.33
N GLY A 51 -13.14 6.47 -21.75
CA GLY A 51 -12.52 6.01 -20.50
C GLY A 51 -13.30 6.48 -19.28
N LEU A 52 -13.54 5.57 -18.33
CA LEU A 52 -13.91 5.93 -16.96
C LEU A 52 -12.62 6.11 -16.15
N ARG A 53 -12.30 7.34 -15.77
CA ARG A 53 -11.10 7.67 -15.00
C ARG A 53 -11.42 7.69 -13.51
N LEU A 54 -10.65 6.92 -12.75
CA LEU A 54 -10.77 6.70 -11.32
C LEU A 54 -9.52 7.21 -10.63
N ASN A 55 -9.71 8.19 -9.76
CA ASN A 55 -8.62 8.84 -9.05
C ASN A 55 -8.25 8.05 -7.77
N PRO A 56 -6.98 7.65 -7.57
CA PRO A 56 -6.54 6.87 -6.40
C PRO A 56 -6.55 7.63 -5.07
N VAL A 57 -6.85 8.94 -5.07
CA VAL A 57 -7.15 9.67 -3.82
C VAL A 57 -8.32 9.01 -3.08
N GLN A 58 -9.31 8.48 -3.81
CA GLN A 58 -10.44 7.74 -3.26
C GLN A 58 -10.09 6.26 -3.12
N ASN A 59 -10.14 5.71 -1.90
CA ASN A 59 -9.92 4.28 -1.66
C ASN A 59 -10.98 3.40 -2.36
N ASN A 60 -12.20 3.93 -2.53
CA ASN A 60 -13.26 3.23 -3.25
C ASN A 60 -12.97 3.07 -4.76
N SER A 61 -12.03 3.84 -5.34
CA SER A 61 -11.55 3.60 -6.71
C SER A 61 -10.99 2.19 -6.86
N PHE A 62 -10.27 1.67 -5.87
CA PHE A 62 -9.70 0.32 -5.93
C PHE A 62 -10.75 -0.78 -5.86
N ARG A 63 -11.86 -0.55 -5.14
CA ARG A 63 -13.04 -1.46 -5.18
C ARG A 63 -13.66 -1.48 -6.56
N ALA A 64 -13.84 -0.30 -7.15
CA ALA A 64 -14.39 -0.17 -8.49
C ALA A 64 -13.49 -0.84 -9.54
N LEU A 65 -12.17 -0.76 -9.41
CA LEU A 65 -11.21 -1.46 -10.28
C LEU A 65 -11.35 -2.98 -10.18
N ASN A 66 -11.35 -3.51 -8.96
CA ASN A 66 -11.54 -4.94 -8.73
C ASN A 66 -12.87 -5.44 -9.31
N ARG A 67 -13.95 -4.69 -9.09
CA ARG A 67 -15.27 -5.00 -9.66
C ARG A 67 -15.29 -4.89 -11.19
N ALA A 68 -14.58 -3.92 -11.77
CA ALA A 68 -14.47 -3.77 -13.20
C ALA A 68 -13.77 -4.96 -13.86
N TRP A 69 -12.68 -5.49 -13.25
CA TRP A 69 -12.06 -6.73 -13.73
C TRP A 69 -13.00 -7.93 -13.66
N ASP A 70 -13.79 -8.07 -12.58
CA ASP A 70 -14.81 -9.14 -12.50
C ASP A 70 -15.86 -9.06 -13.60
N MET A 71 -16.07 -7.86 -14.17
CA MET A 71 -17.00 -7.58 -15.26
C MET A 71 -16.33 -7.68 -16.64
N GLY A 72 -15.05 -8.08 -16.72
CA GLY A 72 -14.30 -8.23 -17.96
C GLY A 72 -13.79 -6.90 -18.55
N ALA A 73 -13.73 -5.84 -17.75
CA ALA A 73 -13.18 -4.56 -18.20
C ALA A 73 -11.67 -4.63 -18.47
N THR A 74 -11.19 -3.72 -19.31
CA THR A 74 -9.75 -3.44 -19.46
C THR A 74 -9.38 -2.24 -18.60
N VAL A 75 -8.29 -2.36 -17.85
CA VAL A 75 -7.76 -1.29 -16.99
C VAL A 75 -6.41 -0.85 -17.52
N ARG A 76 -6.19 0.47 -17.54
CA ARG A 76 -4.89 1.10 -17.79
C ARG A 76 -4.53 2.03 -16.64
N HIS A 77 -3.25 2.34 -16.51
CA HIS A 77 -2.75 3.38 -15.62
C HIS A 77 -2.14 4.52 -16.46
N GLY A 78 -2.48 5.76 -16.15
CA GLY A 78 -1.98 6.92 -16.88
C GLY A 78 -2.28 8.21 -16.13
N ASP A 79 -1.35 9.16 -16.16
CA ASP A 79 -1.44 10.47 -15.47
C ASP A 79 -1.85 10.36 -13.98
N GLY A 80 -1.31 9.35 -13.27
CA GLY A 80 -1.62 9.10 -11.86
C GLY A 80 -3.04 8.59 -11.58
N GLU A 81 -3.79 8.20 -12.62
CA GLU A 81 -5.15 7.67 -12.49
C GLU A 81 -5.29 6.28 -13.11
N TYR A 82 -6.36 5.57 -12.71
CA TYR A 82 -6.75 4.32 -13.33
C TYR A 82 -7.88 4.54 -14.32
N ILE A 83 -7.74 3.95 -15.51
CA ILE A 83 -8.63 4.19 -16.64
C ILE A 83 -9.30 2.88 -17.01
N VAL A 84 -10.62 2.80 -16.79
CA VAL A 84 -11.45 1.63 -17.06
C VAL A 84 -12.16 1.78 -18.39
N THR A 85 -12.06 0.77 -19.25
CA THR A 85 -12.72 0.69 -20.55
C THR A 85 -13.41 -0.66 -20.74
N GLY A 86 -14.33 -0.76 -21.71
CA GLY A 86 -15.05 -2.01 -21.98
C GLY A 86 -16.33 -2.23 -21.16
N LEU A 87 -16.74 -1.24 -20.36
CA LEU A 87 -17.99 -1.28 -19.60
C LEU A 87 -19.11 -0.46 -20.28
N GLY A 88 -20.33 -1.00 -20.29
CA GLY A 88 -21.53 -0.28 -20.74
C GLY A 88 -21.99 0.79 -19.74
N GLY A 89 -22.89 1.68 -20.17
CA GLY A 89 -23.40 2.80 -19.36
C GLY A 89 -23.95 2.37 -18.00
N THR A 90 -24.87 1.39 -17.98
CA THR A 90 -25.47 0.86 -16.74
C THR A 90 -24.43 0.26 -15.78
N ALA A 91 -23.41 -0.41 -16.32
CA ALA A 91 -22.32 -0.96 -15.52
C ALA A 91 -21.50 0.16 -14.86
N VAL A 92 -21.17 1.21 -15.60
CA VAL A 92 -20.48 2.38 -15.05
C VAL A 92 -21.34 3.08 -14.02
N ASP A 93 -22.62 3.36 -14.32
CA ASP A 93 -23.53 4.02 -13.38
C ASP A 93 -23.66 3.23 -12.06
N GLY A 94 -23.68 1.89 -12.14
CA GLY A 94 -23.64 1.00 -10.97
C GLY A 94 -22.38 1.21 -10.13
N LEU A 95 -21.19 1.20 -10.74
CA LEU A 95 -19.93 1.47 -10.01
C LEU A 95 -19.95 2.83 -9.31
N ILE A 96 -20.44 3.87 -9.99
CA ILE A 96 -20.52 5.23 -9.44
C ILE A 96 -21.44 5.28 -8.23
N GLN A 97 -22.63 4.68 -8.32
CA GLN A 97 -23.61 4.73 -7.24
C GLN A 97 -23.25 3.81 -6.06
N ASP A 98 -22.85 2.57 -6.34
CA ASP A 98 -22.58 1.56 -5.30
C ASP A 98 -21.38 1.93 -4.42
N TYR A 99 -20.41 2.63 -4.99
CA TYR A 99 -19.16 3.03 -4.32
C TYR A 99 -19.04 4.55 -4.09
N ALA A 100 -20.10 5.31 -4.37
CA ALA A 100 -20.15 6.77 -4.19
C ALA A 100 -18.98 7.53 -4.84
N LEU A 101 -18.56 7.09 -6.02
CA LEU A 101 -17.34 7.59 -6.67
C LEU A 101 -17.54 8.98 -7.26
N GLN A 102 -16.53 9.84 -7.09
CA GLN A 102 -16.34 11.03 -7.91
C GLN A 102 -15.42 10.65 -9.08
N ALA A 103 -16.01 10.42 -10.25
CA ALA A 103 -15.28 9.95 -11.43
C ALA A 103 -15.48 10.89 -12.62
N THR A 104 -14.56 10.79 -13.59
CA THR A 104 -14.64 11.57 -14.83
C THR A 104 -14.60 10.64 -16.05
N ARG A 105 -15.30 11.05 -17.11
CA ARG A 105 -15.10 10.50 -18.45
C ARG A 105 -13.97 11.26 -19.12
N GLY A 106 -13.10 10.53 -19.81
CA GLY A 106 -11.96 11.14 -20.47
C GLY A 106 -11.28 10.24 -21.50
N PRO A 107 -10.07 10.65 -21.93
CA PRO A 107 -9.22 9.89 -22.83
C PRO A 107 -8.81 8.52 -22.25
N THR A 108 -8.32 7.63 -23.10
CA THR A 108 -8.06 6.22 -22.78
C THR A 108 -6.59 5.81 -22.83
N GLU A 109 -5.71 6.77 -23.07
CA GLU A 109 -4.26 6.64 -23.13
C GLU A 109 -3.70 6.27 -21.76
N GLY A 110 -2.75 5.35 -21.76
CA GLY A 110 -2.11 4.83 -20.55
C GLY A 110 -1.43 3.50 -20.85
N VAL A 111 -0.77 2.94 -19.85
CA VAL A 111 -0.17 1.61 -19.93
C VAL A 111 -1.18 0.56 -19.46
N ASP A 112 -1.25 -0.58 -20.15
CA ASP A 112 -2.12 -1.67 -19.75
C ASP A 112 -1.75 -2.21 -18.37
N LEU A 113 -2.76 -2.43 -17.53
CA LEU A 113 -2.64 -2.99 -16.19
C LEU A 113 -3.60 -4.18 -16.05
N SER A 114 -3.05 -5.39 -16.12
CA SER A 114 -3.81 -6.60 -15.79
C SER A 114 -4.01 -6.71 -14.28
N ARG A 115 -5.06 -7.45 -13.90
CA ARG A 115 -5.26 -7.84 -12.50
C ARG A 115 -4.03 -8.65 -12.06
N PRO A 116 -3.35 -8.29 -10.95
CA PRO A 116 -2.16 -8.99 -10.51
C PRO A 116 -2.50 -10.35 -9.90
N ASP A 117 -1.62 -11.32 -10.10
CA ASP A 117 -1.56 -12.48 -9.22
C ASP A 117 -0.84 -12.08 -7.92
N LEU A 118 -1.63 -11.67 -6.92
CA LEU A 118 -1.14 -11.12 -5.65
C LEU A 118 -0.93 -12.22 -4.60
N GLY A 119 0.27 -12.30 -4.03
CA GLY A 119 0.59 -13.13 -2.87
C GLY A 119 0.72 -12.31 -1.60
N ILE A 120 0.08 -12.73 -0.50
CA ILE A 120 0.34 -12.18 0.83
C ILE A 120 1.06 -13.24 1.65
N TYR A 121 2.29 -12.96 2.08
CA TYR A 121 3.00 -13.90 2.93
C TYR A 121 2.31 -14.01 4.30
N ARG A 122 1.85 -15.22 4.60
CA ARG A 122 1.14 -15.53 5.84
C ARG A 122 1.95 -16.54 6.63
N PRO A 123 2.74 -16.10 7.63
CA PRO A 123 3.48 -17.04 8.46
C PRO A 123 2.53 -17.90 9.31
N TRP A 124 3.04 -19.01 9.83
CA TRP A 124 2.27 -19.86 10.75
C TRP A 124 2.15 -19.25 12.14
N ASN A 125 3.16 -18.50 12.57
CA ASN A 125 3.09 -17.76 13.81
C ASN A 125 2.05 -16.62 13.71
N PRO A 126 1.44 -16.20 14.84
CA PRO A 126 0.43 -15.16 14.81
C PRO A 126 1.01 -13.82 14.34
N SER A 127 0.48 -13.29 13.24
CA SER A 127 0.77 -11.94 12.76
C SER A 127 -0.51 -11.11 12.78
N MET A 128 -0.56 -10.11 13.66
CA MET A 128 -1.68 -9.14 13.64
C MET A 128 -1.63 -8.30 12.37
N ASP A 129 -0.43 -7.95 11.91
CA ASP A 129 -0.25 -7.09 10.75
C ASP A 129 -0.73 -7.76 9.45
N GLU A 130 -0.40 -9.04 9.25
CA GLU A 130 -0.95 -9.84 8.14
C GLU A 130 -2.48 -9.87 8.19
N GLY A 131 -3.06 -10.13 9.37
CA GLY A 131 -4.50 -10.22 9.53
C GLY A 131 -5.22 -8.93 9.10
N TRP A 132 -4.70 -7.77 9.47
CA TRP A 132 -5.24 -6.47 9.04
C TRP A 132 -5.00 -6.18 7.56
N THR A 133 -3.86 -6.58 7.03
CA THR A 133 -3.53 -6.45 5.60
C THR A 133 -4.52 -7.25 4.75
N ARG A 134 -4.74 -8.50 5.13
CA ARG A 134 -5.70 -9.40 4.49
C ARG A 134 -7.12 -8.86 4.58
N TRP A 135 -7.56 -8.47 5.78
CA TRP A 135 -8.88 -7.88 5.97
C TRP A 135 -9.09 -6.66 5.06
N LEU A 136 -8.12 -5.75 5.02
CA LEU A 136 -8.25 -4.54 4.20
C LEU A 136 -8.36 -4.85 2.70
N LEU A 137 -7.57 -5.79 2.20
CA LEU A 137 -7.61 -6.22 0.80
C LEU A 137 -8.93 -6.93 0.45
N GLU A 138 -9.44 -7.79 1.34
CA GLU A 138 -10.76 -8.44 1.22
C GLU A 138 -11.89 -7.40 1.14
N GLU A 139 -11.90 -6.43 2.06
CA GLU A 139 -12.87 -5.33 2.09
C GLU A 139 -12.88 -4.50 0.79
N HIS A 140 -11.72 -4.39 0.14
CA HIS A 140 -11.55 -3.66 -1.12
C HIS A 140 -11.65 -4.52 -2.39
N GLY A 141 -12.02 -5.80 -2.25
CA GLY A 141 -12.29 -6.70 -3.38
C GLY A 141 -11.04 -7.22 -4.09
N PHE A 142 -9.85 -7.08 -3.50
CA PHE A 142 -8.63 -7.64 -4.06
C PHE A 142 -8.68 -9.16 -4.04
N SER A 143 -8.29 -9.77 -5.15
CA SER A 143 -8.02 -11.20 -5.20
C SER A 143 -6.56 -11.42 -4.84
N PHE A 144 -6.29 -12.36 -3.93
CA PHE A 144 -4.94 -12.72 -3.51
C PHE A 144 -4.88 -14.17 -3.02
N SER A 145 -3.67 -14.71 -3.03
CA SER A 145 -3.35 -16.00 -2.42
C SER A 145 -2.69 -15.80 -1.06
N ASN A 146 -3.04 -16.68 -0.11
CA ASN A 146 -2.29 -16.79 1.14
C ASN A 146 -1.00 -17.58 0.86
N LEU A 147 0.12 -16.88 0.72
CA LEU A 147 1.42 -17.48 0.44
C LEU A 147 2.02 -18.01 1.76
N ARG A 148 2.15 -19.32 1.91
CA ARG A 148 2.78 -19.95 3.07
C ARG A 148 4.24 -20.25 2.82
N THR A 149 4.97 -20.55 3.89
CA THR A 149 6.38 -20.97 3.83
C THR A 149 6.62 -22.10 2.82
N ALA A 150 5.78 -23.14 2.84
CA ALA A 150 5.90 -24.25 1.89
C ALA A 150 5.65 -23.82 0.44
N ASP A 151 4.77 -22.84 0.22
CA ASP A 151 4.54 -22.28 -1.11
C ASP A 151 5.75 -21.47 -1.58
N VAL A 152 6.43 -20.75 -0.69
CA VAL A 152 7.69 -20.06 -1.00
C VAL A 152 8.78 -21.07 -1.36
N HIS A 153 8.98 -22.10 -0.53
CA HIS A 153 9.99 -23.14 -0.77
C HIS A 153 9.71 -23.99 -2.01
N ALA A 154 8.46 -24.06 -2.46
CA ALA A 154 8.14 -24.73 -3.73
C ALA A 154 8.74 -24.01 -4.95
N GLY A 155 9.20 -22.76 -4.80
CA GLY A 155 9.84 -21.98 -5.86
C GLY A 155 8.87 -21.54 -6.96
N ASP A 156 9.43 -21.21 -8.12
CA ASP A 156 8.69 -20.73 -9.31
C ASP A 156 7.68 -19.63 -8.97
N LEU A 157 8.09 -18.72 -8.09
CA LEU A 157 7.20 -17.69 -7.56
C LEU A 157 6.77 -16.71 -8.64
N ARG A 158 7.64 -16.38 -9.60
CA ARG A 158 7.31 -15.45 -10.68
C ARG A 158 6.26 -16.00 -11.64
N ASP A 159 6.17 -17.32 -11.78
CA ASP A 159 5.16 -17.97 -12.62
C ASP A 159 3.77 -17.94 -11.97
N ARG A 160 3.70 -17.67 -10.66
CA ARG A 160 2.47 -17.71 -9.85
C ARG A 160 2.05 -16.36 -9.29
N TYR A 161 2.97 -15.41 -9.22
CA TYR A 161 2.76 -14.13 -8.60
C TYR A 161 3.40 -13.02 -9.43
N ASP A 162 2.74 -11.87 -9.48
CA ASP A 162 3.32 -10.63 -9.97
C ASP A 162 3.84 -9.78 -8.81
N VAL A 163 3.12 -9.79 -7.68
CA VAL A 163 3.42 -9.02 -6.48
C VAL A 163 3.34 -9.91 -5.24
N ILE A 164 4.33 -9.83 -4.36
CA ILE A 164 4.31 -10.48 -3.04
C ILE A 164 4.40 -9.41 -1.95
N VAL A 165 3.49 -9.44 -0.98
CA VAL A 165 3.47 -8.53 0.17
C VAL A 165 3.95 -9.26 1.42
N LEU A 166 4.98 -8.73 2.08
CA LEU A 166 5.45 -9.19 3.38
C LEU A 166 4.86 -8.30 4.50
N PRO A 167 4.12 -8.90 5.47
CA PRO A 167 3.60 -8.16 6.61
C PRO A 167 4.74 -7.60 7.47
N SER A 168 4.44 -6.60 8.29
CA SER A 168 5.38 -5.99 9.22
C SER A 168 5.70 -6.91 10.41
N GLU A 169 6.48 -7.94 10.13
CA GLU A 169 7.02 -8.88 11.10
C GLU A 169 8.54 -8.72 11.22
N ARG A 170 9.07 -8.96 12.42
CA ARG A 170 10.52 -8.83 12.67
C ARG A 170 11.29 -9.90 11.88
N PRO A 171 12.55 -9.63 11.46
CA PRO A 171 13.37 -10.59 10.72
C PRO A 171 13.39 -12.00 11.33
N GLY A 172 13.66 -12.12 12.63
CA GLY A 172 13.69 -13.42 13.31
C GLY A 172 12.33 -14.16 13.33
N SER A 173 11.21 -13.43 13.31
CA SER A 173 9.86 -14.01 13.24
C SER A 173 9.61 -14.63 11.86
N LEU A 174 9.95 -13.89 10.80
CA LEU A 174 9.80 -14.31 9.42
C LEU A 174 10.74 -15.47 9.05
N MET A 175 11.99 -15.41 9.52
CA MET A 175 13.00 -16.41 9.22
C MET A 175 12.76 -17.73 9.94
N ASN A 176 12.43 -17.67 11.24
CA ASN A 176 12.43 -18.87 12.08
C ASN A 176 11.02 -19.47 12.25
N GLY A 177 9.97 -18.65 12.22
CA GLY A 177 8.60 -19.09 12.50
C GLY A 177 8.46 -19.82 13.84
N PHE A 178 7.73 -20.94 13.85
CA PHE A 178 7.62 -21.80 15.03
C PHE A 178 8.83 -22.73 15.18
N GLU A 179 9.31 -22.89 16.41
CA GLU A 179 10.39 -23.82 16.73
C GLU A 179 9.98 -25.27 16.45
N ALA A 180 10.93 -26.08 15.96
CA ALA A 180 10.72 -27.50 15.72
C ALA A 180 10.25 -28.22 17.01
N GLY A 181 9.18 -29.00 16.91
CA GLY A 181 8.56 -29.71 18.03
C GLY A 181 7.61 -28.87 18.89
N SER A 182 7.48 -27.55 18.65
CA SER A 182 6.53 -26.70 19.39
C SER A 182 5.09 -26.76 18.86
N VAL A 183 4.93 -27.17 17.60
CA VAL A 183 3.67 -27.30 16.86
C VAL A 183 3.73 -28.54 15.96
N PRO A 184 2.61 -29.04 15.40
CA PRO A 184 2.67 -30.09 14.39
C PRO A 184 3.60 -29.74 13.22
N PRO A 185 4.38 -30.70 12.65
CA PRO A 185 5.46 -30.42 11.69
C PRO A 185 5.10 -29.52 10.50
N ARG A 186 3.86 -29.61 10.00
CA ARG A 186 3.36 -28.78 8.88
C ARG A 186 3.28 -27.27 9.19
N TYR A 187 3.42 -26.87 10.45
CA TYR A 187 3.36 -25.49 10.92
C TYR A 187 4.69 -24.98 11.46
N GLU A 188 5.72 -25.82 11.50
CA GLU A 188 7.05 -25.45 11.97
C GLU A 188 7.79 -24.59 10.94
N GLY A 189 8.78 -23.83 11.41
CA GLY A 189 9.68 -23.07 10.56
C GLY A 189 9.11 -21.77 10.01
N GLY A 190 10.01 -21.00 9.40
CA GLY A 190 9.71 -19.79 8.65
C GLY A 190 10.39 -19.83 7.28
N LEU A 191 10.59 -18.67 6.66
CA LEU A 191 11.21 -18.57 5.34
C LEU A 191 12.57 -19.27 5.30
N GLY A 192 13.40 -19.07 6.32
CA GLY A 192 14.79 -19.51 6.31
C GLY A 192 15.57 -19.03 5.09
N GLN A 193 16.81 -19.51 4.97
CA GLN A 193 17.69 -19.15 3.84
C GLN A 193 17.22 -19.70 2.49
N GLU A 194 16.39 -20.74 2.49
CA GLU A 194 15.76 -21.23 1.27
C GLU A 194 14.68 -20.27 0.77
N GLY A 195 13.76 -19.86 1.63
CA GLY A 195 12.70 -18.93 1.24
C GLY A 195 13.24 -17.56 0.83
N ILE A 196 14.31 -17.09 1.47
CA ILE A 196 15.02 -15.87 1.04
C ILE A 196 15.55 -16.00 -0.39
N ARG A 197 16.18 -17.12 -0.74
CA ARG A 197 16.69 -17.33 -2.11
C ARG A 197 15.57 -17.34 -3.14
N GLU A 198 14.42 -17.94 -2.82
CA GLU A 198 13.25 -17.93 -3.71
C GLU A 198 12.66 -16.53 -3.86
N LEU A 199 12.61 -15.73 -2.79
CA LEU A 199 12.18 -14.33 -2.86
C LEU A 199 13.16 -13.46 -3.65
N ASP A 200 14.47 -13.66 -3.48
CA ASP A 200 15.51 -12.98 -4.27
C ASP A 200 15.36 -13.29 -5.76
N GLN A 201 15.20 -14.58 -6.11
CA GLN A 201 14.98 -15.01 -7.49
C GLN A 201 13.68 -14.44 -8.07
N PHE A 202 12.60 -14.42 -7.29
CA PHE A 202 11.32 -13.81 -7.69
C PHE A 202 11.48 -12.35 -8.11
N VAL A 203 12.14 -11.54 -7.28
CA VAL A 203 12.35 -10.12 -7.58
C VAL A 203 13.26 -9.98 -8.79
N ARG A 204 14.39 -10.70 -8.83
CA ARG A 204 15.32 -10.64 -9.96
C ARG A 204 14.69 -11.02 -11.30
N ALA A 205 13.67 -11.87 -11.29
CA ALA A 205 12.90 -12.27 -12.46
C ALA A 205 11.77 -11.29 -12.86
N GLY A 206 11.73 -10.09 -12.28
CA GLY A 206 10.75 -9.06 -12.60
C GLY A 206 9.48 -9.09 -11.75
N GLY A 207 9.53 -9.72 -10.58
CA GLY A 207 8.49 -9.64 -9.56
C GLY A 207 8.64 -8.40 -8.68
N THR A 208 7.55 -7.98 -8.04
CA THR A 208 7.55 -6.89 -7.05
C THR A 208 7.41 -7.45 -5.64
N LEU A 209 8.38 -7.20 -4.77
CA LEU A 209 8.32 -7.53 -3.35
C LEU A 209 8.03 -6.27 -2.52
N VAL A 210 6.92 -6.28 -1.78
CA VAL A 210 6.51 -5.16 -0.91
C VAL A 210 6.82 -5.51 0.54
N CYS A 211 7.78 -4.82 1.16
CA CYS A 211 8.16 -5.01 2.55
C CYS A 211 7.57 -3.87 3.42
N MET A 212 6.67 -4.19 4.35
CA MET A 212 6.06 -3.22 5.25
C MET A 212 6.82 -3.11 6.58
N SER A 213 7.24 -1.89 6.93
CA SER A 213 7.91 -1.53 8.19
C SER A 213 8.97 -2.56 8.59
N ALA A 214 8.73 -3.35 9.64
CA ALA A 214 9.73 -4.26 10.21
C ALA A 214 10.26 -5.34 9.24
N SER A 215 9.51 -5.75 8.22
CA SER A 215 10.00 -6.72 7.22
C SER A 215 11.03 -6.11 6.26
N SER A 216 11.07 -4.78 6.14
CA SER A 216 12.07 -4.08 5.33
C SER A 216 13.49 -4.36 5.82
N ASP A 217 13.70 -4.44 7.14
CA ASP A 217 15.03 -4.75 7.70
C ASP A 217 15.52 -6.14 7.27
N LEU A 218 14.61 -7.13 7.16
CA LEU A 218 14.94 -8.46 6.64
C LEU A 218 15.31 -8.37 5.16
N CYS A 219 14.49 -7.69 4.36
CA CYS A 219 14.69 -7.57 2.92
C CYS A 219 16.02 -6.88 2.60
N ILE A 220 16.35 -5.80 3.33
CA ILE A 220 17.62 -5.09 3.22
C ILE A 220 18.81 -6.04 3.44
N ASP A 221 18.79 -6.76 4.56
CA ASP A 221 19.94 -7.57 4.98
C ASP A 221 20.12 -8.80 4.08
N GLU A 222 19.03 -9.52 3.80
CA GLU A 222 19.09 -10.82 3.13
C GLU A 222 19.19 -10.71 1.59
N LEU A 223 18.60 -9.68 0.98
CA LEU A 223 18.73 -9.41 -0.46
C LEU A 223 19.94 -8.52 -0.77
N HIS A 224 20.68 -8.08 0.26
CA HIS A 224 21.85 -7.21 0.15
C HIS A 224 21.55 -5.90 -0.60
N LEU A 225 20.42 -5.28 -0.27
CA LEU A 225 19.99 -4.06 -0.93
C LEU A 225 20.93 -2.89 -0.53
N PRO A 226 21.23 -1.96 -1.46
CA PRO A 226 22.06 -0.76 -1.20
C PRO A 226 21.29 0.32 -0.41
N VAL A 227 20.66 -0.08 0.69
CA VAL A 227 19.87 0.75 1.59
C VAL A 227 20.19 0.33 3.01
N SER A 228 20.31 1.28 3.94
CA SER A 228 20.47 1.01 5.36
C SER A 228 19.32 1.58 6.17
N ASN A 229 19.15 1.09 7.41
CA ASN A 229 18.22 1.69 8.36
C ASN A 229 18.99 2.66 9.27
N ALA A 230 18.81 3.96 9.06
CA ALA A 230 19.50 5.06 9.73
C ALA A 230 19.28 5.10 11.26
N THR A 231 18.23 4.44 11.74
CA THR A 231 17.89 4.37 13.17
C THR A 231 18.24 3.03 13.82
N ARG A 232 18.77 2.09 13.06
CA ARG A 232 19.16 0.76 13.55
C ARG A 232 20.35 0.89 14.51
N GLY A 233 20.25 0.23 15.66
CA GLY A 233 21.32 0.19 16.66
C GLY A 233 21.39 1.41 17.59
N LEU A 234 20.62 2.47 17.33
CA LEU A 234 20.52 3.61 18.26
C LEU A 234 19.88 3.18 19.58
N ALA A 235 20.39 3.71 20.69
CA ALA A 235 19.76 3.49 21.98
C ALA A 235 18.40 4.20 22.02
N ARG A 236 17.45 3.66 22.80
CA ARG A 236 16.12 4.29 22.99
C ARG A 236 16.19 5.69 23.61
N SER A 237 17.31 6.06 24.24
CA SER A 237 17.58 7.39 24.77
C SER A 237 18.10 8.37 23.70
N GLU A 238 18.53 7.87 22.54
CA GLU A 238 19.00 8.66 21.41
C GLU A 238 17.88 8.83 20.39
N PHE A 239 17.22 7.72 20.02
CA PHE A 239 16.07 7.74 19.12
C PHE A 239 14.91 6.89 19.66
N PHE A 240 13.72 7.50 19.74
CA PHE A 240 12.51 6.76 20.07
C PHE A 240 11.26 7.46 19.55
N SER A 241 10.47 6.70 18.78
CA SER A 241 9.07 7.03 18.54
C SER A 241 8.24 5.76 18.38
N SER A 242 7.05 5.77 18.96
CA SER A 242 6.07 4.69 18.87
C SER A 242 4.68 5.32 18.88
N GLY A 243 3.84 4.91 17.94
CA GLY A 243 2.46 5.36 17.87
C GLY A 243 2.28 6.86 17.61
N SER A 244 3.02 7.40 16.63
CA SER A 244 3.03 8.84 16.31
C SER A 244 2.62 9.08 14.86
N ILE A 245 2.11 10.28 14.57
CA ILE A 245 1.79 10.73 13.22
C ILE A 245 2.90 11.65 12.76
N PHE A 246 3.56 11.28 11.67
CA PHE A 246 4.62 12.07 11.04
C PHE A 246 4.18 12.64 9.70
N GLN A 247 4.70 13.81 9.37
CA GLN A 247 4.61 14.37 8.03
C GLN A 247 5.83 13.94 7.20
N VAL A 248 5.60 13.56 5.95
CA VAL A 248 6.64 13.25 4.96
C VAL A 248 6.34 13.98 3.66
N ARG A 249 7.38 14.29 2.89
CA ARG A 249 7.25 14.60 1.47
C ARG A 249 6.98 13.32 0.71
N VAL A 250 6.11 13.36 -0.28
CA VAL A 250 5.74 12.22 -1.13
C VAL A 250 5.92 12.57 -2.59
N ASP A 251 6.52 11.64 -3.34
CA ASP A 251 6.62 11.73 -4.79
C ASP A 251 5.31 11.24 -5.42
N THR A 252 4.41 12.15 -5.74
CA THR A 252 3.04 11.82 -6.19
C THR A 252 2.98 11.26 -7.61
N GLU A 253 4.05 11.42 -8.39
CA GLU A 253 4.15 10.90 -9.75
C GLU A 253 4.49 9.40 -9.77
N HIS A 254 5.13 8.91 -8.70
CA HIS A 254 5.46 7.49 -8.59
C HIS A 254 4.16 6.65 -8.42
N PRO A 255 3.92 5.59 -9.21
CA PRO A 255 2.64 4.85 -9.17
C PRO A 255 2.25 4.32 -7.79
N VAL A 256 3.22 3.83 -7.00
CA VAL A 256 3.00 3.39 -5.60
C VAL A 256 2.41 4.50 -4.71
N MET A 257 2.72 5.76 -5.01
CA MET A 257 2.32 6.93 -4.24
C MET A 257 1.17 7.72 -4.89
N ALA A 258 0.63 7.24 -6.01
CA ALA A 258 -0.48 7.89 -6.70
C ALA A 258 -1.67 8.14 -5.75
N GLY A 259 -2.16 9.38 -5.72
CA GLY A 259 -3.25 9.82 -4.86
C GLY A 259 -2.86 10.17 -3.42
N MET A 260 -1.58 10.07 -3.04
CA MET A 260 -1.09 10.71 -1.82
C MET A 260 -0.95 12.23 -2.02
N PRO A 261 -1.15 13.05 -0.98
CA PRO A 261 -0.76 14.46 -1.05
C PRO A 261 0.76 14.61 -0.99
N GLN A 262 1.30 15.69 -1.57
CA GLN A 262 2.74 16.00 -1.54
C GLN A 262 3.31 16.06 -0.12
N LEU A 263 2.51 16.48 0.87
CA LEU A 263 2.81 16.39 2.29
C LEU A 263 1.93 15.31 2.93
N GLY A 264 2.41 14.08 2.85
CA GLY A 264 1.75 12.88 3.37
C GLY A 264 1.82 12.80 4.89
N LYS A 265 0.80 12.19 5.50
CA LYS A 265 0.73 11.91 6.95
C LYS A 265 0.80 10.40 7.14
N ILE A 266 1.85 9.91 7.80
CA ILE A 266 2.07 8.48 8.03
C ILE A 266 2.00 8.14 9.51
N PHE A 267 1.56 6.93 9.83
CA PHE A 267 1.62 6.40 11.19
C PHE A 267 2.96 5.69 11.41
N PHE A 268 3.77 6.25 12.29
CA PHE A 268 5.07 5.72 12.68
C PHE A 268 4.98 4.96 14.01
N ASP A 269 5.44 3.71 14.02
CA ASP A 269 5.62 2.96 15.26
C ASP A 269 6.84 2.05 15.16
N ARG A 270 7.98 2.56 15.67
CA ARG A 270 9.28 1.86 15.67
C ARG A 270 9.62 1.29 14.28
N SER A 271 9.28 2.04 13.24
CA SER A 271 9.54 1.64 11.86
C SER A 271 10.98 1.98 11.46
N PRO A 272 11.54 1.29 10.45
CA PRO A 272 12.81 1.68 9.86
C PRO A 272 12.73 3.05 9.18
N VAL A 273 13.87 3.73 9.12
CA VAL A 273 14.10 4.99 8.42
C VAL A 273 15.27 4.76 7.48
N PHE A 274 15.10 4.99 6.19
CA PHE A 274 16.03 4.49 5.18
C PHE A 274 17.08 5.54 4.79
N SER A 275 18.34 5.10 4.68
CA SER A 275 19.43 5.85 4.06
C SER A 275 19.94 5.13 2.83
N MET A 276 20.22 5.87 1.76
CA MET A 276 20.68 5.30 0.49
C MET A 276 22.19 5.10 0.55
N GLU A 277 22.66 3.92 0.18
CA GLU A 277 24.07 3.56 0.16
C GLU A 277 24.65 3.63 -1.27
N GLU A 278 25.97 3.44 -1.38
CA GLU A 278 26.64 3.35 -2.67
C GLU A 278 26.06 2.21 -3.52
N GLY A 279 25.81 2.48 -4.80
CA GLY A 279 25.22 1.50 -5.72
C GLY A 279 23.69 1.43 -5.66
N PHE A 280 23.03 2.34 -4.95
CA PHE A 280 21.57 2.45 -4.99
C PHE A 280 21.05 2.76 -6.40
N GLU A 281 20.19 1.87 -6.90
CA GLU A 281 19.39 2.04 -8.10
C GLU A 281 17.91 1.95 -7.73
N GLY A 282 17.14 2.96 -8.11
CA GLY A 282 15.73 3.05 -7.74
C GLY A 282 15.30 4.49 -7.50
N SER A 283 14.23 4.67 -6.71
CA SER A 283 13.64 5.97 -6.40
C SER A 283 13.27 6.08 -4.92
N VAL A 284 13.63 7.19 -4.28
CA VAL A 284 13.05 7.55 -2.98
C VAL A 284 11.65 8.12 -3.24
N ILE A 285 10.62 7.47 -2.71
CA ILE A 285 9.21 7.80 -3.02
C ILE A 285 8.48 8.48 -1.86
N ALA A 286 9.08 8.46 -0.66
CA ALA A 286 8.72 9.37 0.43
C ALA A 286 9.95 9.70 1.28
N ALA A 287 10.05 10.94 1.76
CA ALA A 287 11.18 11.41 2.55
C ALA A 287 10.76 12.35 3.68
N TYR A 288 11.49 12.33 4.77
CA TYR A 288 11.35 13.34 5.83
C TYR A 288 11.93 14.67 5.37
N ALA A 289 11.47 15.78 5.97
CA ALA A 289 12.04 17.09 5.70
C ALA A 289 13.52 17.13 6.09
N LYS A 290 14.34 17.93 5.38
CA LYS A 290 15.78 18.09 5.70
C LYS A 290 16.03 18.77 7.04
N GLU A 291 15.06 19.53 7.53
CA GLU A 291 15.15 20.28 8.78
C GLU A 291 13.79 20.28 9.49
N GLY A 292 13.83 20.51 10.80
CA GLY A 292 12.66 20.56 11.65
C GLY A 292 12.12 19.19 12.06
N SER A 293 11.04 19.21 12.83
CA SER A 293 10.41 17.99 13.34
C SER A 293 9.39 17.46 12.33
N PRO A 294 9.42 16.17 11.97
CA PRO A 294 8.34 15.55 11.23
C PRO A 294 7.11 15.26 12.11
N LEU A 295 7.20 15.43 13.44
CA LEU A 295 6.13 15.10 14.38
C LEU A 295 4.92 16.03 14.24
N LEU A 296 3.78 15.47 13.86
CA LEU A 296 2.48 16.17 13.92
C LEU A 296 1.72 15.83 15.21
N SER A 297 1.82 14.59 15.69
CA SER A 297 1.15 14.13 16.90
C SER A 297 1.85 12.90 17.50
N GLY A 298 1.89 12.81 18.83
CA GLY A 298 2.54 11.70 19.54
C GLY A 298 3.85 12.11 20.20
N TYR A 299 4.85 11.23 20.16
CA TYR A 299 6.14 11.43 20.81
C TYR A 299 7.29 11.08 19.86
N LEU A 300 8.26 11.98 19.76
CA LEU A 300 9.50 11.79 19.02
C LEU A 300 10.68 12.29 19.84
N LEU A 301 11.69 11.44 19.97
CA LEU A 301 13.03 11.75 20.46
C LEU A 301 14.03 11.44 19.35
N GLY A 302 14.99 12.34 19.11
CA GLY A 302 16.05 12.17 18.10
C GLY A 302 15.60 12.48 16.67
N GLU A 303 14.93 13.61 16.45
CA GLU A 303 14.39 14.00 15.13
C GLU A 303 15.47 14.21 14.04
N GLU A 304 16.69 14.54 14.45
CA GLU A 304 17.87 14.65 13.59
C GLU A 304 18.21 13.35 12.86
N HIS A 305 17.80 12.19 13.40
CA HIS A 305 18.00 10.90 12.76
C HIS A 305 17.02 10.62 11.61
N LEU A 306 15.96 11.42 11.48
CA LEU A 306 14.98 11.32 10.40
C LEU A 306 15.26 12.35 9.30
N GLN A 307 15.85 13.49 9.66
CA GLN A 307 16.01 14.63 8.77
C GLN A 307 16.75 14.25 7.48
N GLY A 308 16.10 14.51 6.34
CA GLY A 308 16.59 14.19 5.00
C GLY A 308 16.59 12.69 4.64
N GLN A 309 16.25 11.80 5.55
CA GLN A 309 16.18 10.36 5.29
C GLN A 309 14.89 9.97 4.57
N ALA A 310 14.89 8.78 3.98
CA ALA A 310 13.74 8.25 3.27
C ALA A 310 12.76 7.52 4.22
N ALA A 311 11.47 7.74 3.98
CA ALA A 311 10.36 7.05 4.63
C ALA A 311 9.80 5.90 3.78
N ALA A 312 10.02 5.93 2.46
CA ALA A 312 9.70 4.83 1.54
C ALA A 312 10.58 4.90 0.29
N VAL A 313 10.90 3.73 -0.26
CA VAL A 313 11.86 3.57 -1.34
C VAL A 313 11.39 2.46 -2.28
N ASP A 314 11.50 2.69 -3.58
CA ASP A 314 11.49 1.65 -4.62
C ASP A 314 12.93 1.32 -4.97
N VAL A 315 13.38 0.09 -4.70
CA VAL A 315 14.73 -0.39 -5.01
C VAL A 315 14.65 -1.29 -6.24
N HIS A 316 15.42 -0.98 -7.29
CA HIS A 316 15.59 -1.89 -8.41
C HIS A 316 16.51 -3.05 -8.00
N HIS A 317 16.08 -4.28 -8.28
CA HIS A 317 16.84 -5.47 -7.93
C HIS A 317 16.69 -6.56 -9.00
N GLY A 318 17.69 -6.67 -9.87
CA GLY A 318 17.54 -7.43 -11.13
C GLY A 318 16.51 -6.75 -12.03
N ASP A 319 15.58 -7.53 -12.60
CA ASP A 319 14.54 -7.00 -13.49
C ASP A 319 13.27 -6.51 -12.73
N GLY A 320 13.25 -6.63 -11.40
CA GLY A 320 12.10 -6.32 -10.56
C GLY A 320 12.38 -5.29 -9.48
N HIS A 321 11.44 -5.20 -8.54
CA HIS A 321 11.37 -4.10 -7.56
C HIS A 321 11.24 -4.63 -6.14
N VAL A 322 11.92 -3.98 -5.20
CA VAL A 322 11.65 -4.11 -3.76
C VAL A 322 11.11 -2.78 -3.23
N ILE A 323 9.83 -2.75 -2.89
CA ILE A 323 9.18 -1.59 -2.28
C ILE A 323 9.37 -1.66 -0.77
N LEU A 324 10.23 -0.81 -0.23
CA LEU A 324 10.47 -0.68 1.21
C LEU A 324 9.61 0.44 1.78
N LEU A 325 8.69 0.12 2.69
CA LEU A 325 7.82 1.10 3.35
C LEU A 325 8.22 1.25 4.81
N GLY A 326 8.71 2.43 5.21
CA GLY A 326 9.09 2.77 6.59
C GLY A 326 7.89 3.04 7.50
N PHE A 327 6.73 2.49 7.16
CA PHE A 327 5.48 2.57 7.88
C PHE A 327 4.56 1.44 7.43
N ARG A 328 3.45 1.25 8.15
CA ARG A 328 2.41 0.29 7.77
C ARG A 328 1.25 1.07 7.17
N PRO A 329 1.06 1.07 5.84
CA PRO A 329 0.02 1.89 5.24
C PRO A 329 -1.39 1.53 5.72
N GLN A 330 -1.61 0.27 6.12
CA GLN A 330 -2.89 -0.20 6.63
C GLN A 330 -3.09 -0.05 8.14
N TRP A 331 -2.03 0.26 8.92
CA TRP A 331 -1.95 0.08 10.38
C TRP A 331 -3.30 -0.07 11.12
N ARG A 332 -3.63 -1.31 11.47
CA ARG A 332 -4.84 -1.68 12.23
C ARG A 332 -6.17 -1.26 11.59
N GLY A 333 -6.19 -1.09 10.27
CA GLY A 333 -7.37 -0.60 9.55
C GLY A 333 -7.76 0.84 9.88
N GLN A 334 -6.83 1.68 10.35
CA GLN A 334 -7.15 3.04 10.80
C GLN A 334 -6.75 4.16 9.81
N PRO A 335 -5.50 4.21 9.29
CA PRO A 335 -5.05 5.36 8.49
C PRO A 335 -5.53 5.25 7.04
N ARG A 336 -6.82 5.55 6.81
CA ARG A 336 -7.44 5.54 5.48
C ARG A 336 -6.66 6.36 4.44
N GLY A 337 -6.03 7.45 4.86
CA GLY A 337 -5.20 8.29 3.98
C GLY A 337 -4.00 7.57 3.36
N THR A 338 -3.50 6.48 3.97
CA THR A 338 -2.35 5.73 3.47
C THR A 338 -2.72 4.37 2.86
N PHE A 339 -3.98 3.92 2.93
CA PHE A 339 -4.39 2.63 2.35
C PHE A 339 -4.06 2.54 0.86
N ARG A 340 -4.27 3.63 0.12
CA ARG A 340 -3.90 3.78 -1.29
C ARG A 340 -2.45 3.39 -1.60
N VAL A 341 -1.50 3.62 -0.69
CA VAL A 341 -0.10 3.20 -0.88
C VAL A 341 0.01 1.68 -0.94
N LEU A 342 -0.69 0.95 -0.05
CA LEU A 342 -0.72 -0.50 -0.09
C LEU A 342 -1.47 -1.02 -1.33
N PHE A 343 -2.57 -0.39 -1.71
CA PHE A 343 -3.33 -0.79 -2.89
C PHE A 343 -2.54 -0.57 -4.19
N ASN A 344 -1.92 0.59 -4.35
CA ASN A 344 -1.04 0.87 -5.48
C ASN A 344 0.15 -0.09 -5.51
N ALA A 345 0.80 -0.35 -4.36
CA ALA A 345 1.87 -1.34 -4.28
C ALA A 345 1.42 -2.75 -4.68
N ALA A 346 0.20 -3.15 -4.29
CA ALA A 346 -0.40 -4.42 -4.69
C ALA A 346 -0.71 -4.50 -6.20
N LEU A 347 -0.87 -3.37 -6.88
CA LEU A 347 -1.06 -3.25 -8.32
C LEU A 347 0.24 -2.93 -9.09
N PHE A 348 1.37 -2.80 -8.40
CA PHE A 348 2.63 -2.35 -8.98
C PHE A 348 3.39 -3.49 -9.66
N HIS A 349 3.05 -3.77 -10.92
CA HIS A 349 3.69 -4.82 -11.72
C HIS A 349 3.66 -4.52 -13.22
N GLY A 350 4.26 -5.41 -14.01
CA GLY A 350 4.18 -5.38 -15.46
C GLY A 350 4.71 -4.06 -16.04
N SER A 351 3.96 -3.46 -16.98
CA SER A 351 4.36 -2.20 -17.61
C SER A 351 4.27 -1.00 -16.68
N VAL A 352 3.44 -1.05 -15.63
CA VAL A 352 3.37 0.01 -14.62
C VAL A 352 4.67 0.07 -13.82
N ALA A 353 5.16 -1.09 -13.36
CA ALA A 353 6.43 -1.16 -12.62
C ALA A 353 7.64 -0.85 -13.52
N ARG A 354 7.75 -1.49 -14.68
CA ARG A 354 8.88 -1.28 -15.60
C ARG A 354 9.07 0.15 -16.08
N ASN A 355 7.98 0.90 -16.19
CA ASN A 355 8.01 2.29 -16.65
C ASN A 355 8.02 3.29 -15.49
N ALA A 356 7.99 2.81 -14.24
CA ALA A 356 7.99 3.69 -13.09
C ALA A 356 9.34 4.38 -12.96
N THR A 357 9.27 5.70 -12.89
CA THR A 357 10.40 6.55 -12.56
C THR A 357 9.94 7.52 -11.49
N GLY A 358 10.73 7.71 -10.44
CA GLY A 358 10.51 8.83 -9.54
C GLY A 358 10.65 10.17 -10.24
N THR A 359 10.13 11.22 -9.62
CA THR A 359 10.33 12.60 -10.06
C THR A 359 11.81 12.98 -9.92
N GLU A 360 12.41 13.42 -11.02
CA GLU A 360 13.81 13.89 -11.02
C GLU A 360 13.99 15.01 -9.97
N GLY A 361 15.01 14.87 -9.13
CA GLY A 361 15.30 15.83 -8.05
C GLY A 361 14.33 15.80 -6.86
N PHE A 362 13.39 14.84 -6.78
CA PHE A 362 12.48 14.73 -5.63
C PHE A 362 13.24 14.57 -4.31
N TRP A 363 14.28 13.73 -4.33
CA TRP A 363 15.17 13.50 -3.22
C TRP A 363 16.60 13.82 -3.65
N GLU A 364 17.15 14.85 -3.03
CA GLU A 364 18.56 15.19 -3.06
C GLU A 364 19.03 15.17 -1.61
N ARG A 365 20.17 14.56 -1.32
CA ARG A 365 20.68 14.49 0.05
C ARG A 365 20.92 15.87 0.65
#